data_AF-A0A7X4DQ90-F1
#
_entry.id   AF-A0A7X4DQ90-F1
#
_cell.length_a   1.000
_cell.length_b   1.000
_cell.length_c   1.000
_cell.angle_alpha   90.00
_cell.angle_beta   90.00
_cell.angle_gamma   90.00
#
_symmetry.space_group_name_H-M   'P 1'
#
loop_
_entity.id
_entity.type
_entity.pdbx_description
1 polymer ?
#
loop_
_entity_poly.entity_id
_entity_poly.type
_entity_poly.pdbx_seq_one_letter_code
_entity_poly.pdbx_strand_id
1 'polypeptide(L)'
;STGAIPVGMFGANDSSMVQAQDLDRAREHLAACSHDPAGMDIEISWIAEVPLEERFALLFQSNLADVGVKSHIRKLPWALFAEQVSKPENTPHISQLFVNAVTGDPDTLLYGMYHSSTPGTWQSPEYLNDAMVDEYLEAGRNAPTPDARQEAYSMLNARLMEIAPTIYSYDRQSVFAASDRVKAPALSDPAHAFGLDGMGFSFRLMEVADD
;
A
#
# COMPACT_ATOMS: atom_id res chain seq x y z
N SER A 1 -8.24 3.37 -0.43
CA SER A 1 -8.05 1.91 -0.30
C SER A 1 -8.90 1.40 0.87
N THR A 2 -9.10 0.09 1.00
CA THR A 2 -9.78 -0.53 2.17
C THR A 2 -8.80 -1.02 3.25
N GLY A 3 -7.48 -1.00 2.99
CA GLY A 3 -6.46 -1.43 3.96
C GLY A 3 -5.15 -1.85 3.27
N ALA A 4 -4.38 -2.72 3.95
CA ALA A 4 -3.09 -3.20 3.44
C ALA A 4 -3.22 -4.20 2.28
N ILE A 5 -4.37 -4.86 2.20
CA ILE A 5 -4.60 -5.97 1.29
C ILE A 5 -5.60 -5.54 0.20
N PRO A 6 -5.21 -5.55 -1.09
CA PRO A 6 -6.10 -5.22 -2.19
C PRO A 6 -7.35 -6.11 -2.21
N VAL A 7 -8.50 -5.51 -2.55
CA VAL A 7 -9.79 -6.20 -2.65
C VAL A 7 -9.69 -7.39 -3.62
N GLY A 8 -10.17 -8.55 -3.18
CA GLY A 8 -10.15 -9.80 -3.96
C GLY A 8 -9.04 -10.78 -3.57
N MET A 9 -8.14 -10.40 -2.65
CA MET A 9 -7.15 -11.30 -2.05
C MET A 9 -7.60 -11.84 -0.68
N PHE A 10 -6.93 -12.89 -0.20
CA PHE A 10 -7.16 -13.42 1.14
C PHE A 10 -6.92 -12.34 2.21
N GLY A 11 -7.87 -12.20 3.14
CA GLY A 11 -7.78 -11.21 4.22
C GLY A 11 -8.10 -9.76 3.84
N ALA A 12 -8.50 -9.50 2.59
CA ALA A 12 -8.89 -8.17 2.17
C ALA A 12 -10.16 -7.68 2.89
N ASN A 13 -10.17 -6.39 3.24
CA ASN A 13 -11.38 -5.73 3.70
C ASN A 13 -12.37 -5.56 2.54
N ASP A 14 -13.67 -5.59 2.85
CA ASP A 14 -14.72 -5.40 1.85
C ASP A 14 -14.67 -3.99 1.22
N SER A 15 -15.12 -3.89 -0.03
CA SER A 15 -15.18 -2.62 -0.78
C SER A 15 -16.02 -1.51 -0.12
N SER A 16 -16.89 -1.84 0.85
CA SER A 16 -17.62 -0.88 1.67
C SER A 16 -16.79 -0.25 2.80
N MET A 17 -15.62 -0.82 3.12
CA MET A 17 -14.72 -0.38 4.20
C MET A 17 -13.65 0.60 3.71
N VAL A 18 -14.00 1.44 2.72
CA VAL A 18 -13.06 2.44 2.19
C VAL A 18 -12.69 3.43 3.28
N GLN A 19 -11.38 3.68 3.41
CA GLN A 19 -10.87 4.69 4.32
C GLN A 19 -11.21 6.09 3.82
N ALA A 20 -11.62 6.96 4.74
CA ALA A 20 -11.93 8.36 4.46
C ALA A 20 -11.11 9.27 5.37
N GLN A 21 -10.76 10.44 4.85
CA GLN A 21 -10.10 11.47 5.64
C GLN A 21 -11.08 12.09 6.65
N ASP A 22 -10.64 12.20 7.89
CA ASP A 22 -11.38 12.87 8.96
C ASP A 22 -10.42 13.79 9.73
N LEU A 23 -10.42 15.08 9.36
CA LEU A 23 -9.52 16.07 9.94
C LEU A 23 -9.89 16.41 11.39
N ASP A 24 -11.16 16.31 11.77
CA ASP A 24 -11.60 16.59 13.13
C ASP A 24 -11.08 15.51 14.07
N ARG A 25 -11.25 14.24 13.71
CA ARG A 25 -10.65 13.13 14.47
C ARG A 25 -9.14 13.18 14.48
N ALA A 26 -8.49 13.56 13.37
CA ALA A 26 -7.04 13.74 13.34
C ALA A 26 -6.57 14.80 14.37
N ARG A 27 -7.28 15.94 14.47
CA ARG A 27 -6.99 16.97 15.49
C ARG A 27 -7.22 16.45 16.91
N GLU A 28 -8.30 15.70 17.15
CA GLU A 28 -8.57 15.08 18.45
C GLU A 28 -7.45 14.13 18.86
N HIS A 29 -7.00 13.27 17.94
CA HIS A 29 -5.88 12.36 18.18
C HIS A 29 -4.56 13.09 18.45
N LEU A 30 -4.25 14.13 17.68
CA LEU A 30 -3.06 14.96 17.91
C LEU A 30 -3.11 15.67 19.27
N ALA A 31 -4.27 16.19 19.68
CA ALA A 31 -4.45 16.85 20.97
C ALA A 31 -4.32 15.88 22.17
N ALA A 32 -4.65 14.60 21.96
CA ALA A 32 -4.46 13.55 22.96
C ALA A 32 -3.03 12.99 22.99
N CYS A 33 -2.19 13.31 21.99
CA CYS A 33 -0.82 12.85 21.94
C CYS A 33 0.05 13.55 22.99
N SER A 34 1.00 12.82 23.57
CA SER A 34 2.01 13.40 24.47
C SER A 34 3.03 14.29 23.77
N HIS A 35 3.08 14.24 22.43
CA HIS A 35 4.00 15.01 21.61
C HIS A 35 3.30 16.21 20.99
N ASP A 36 3.89 17.40 21.12
CA ASP A 36 3.39 18.62 20.50
C ASP A 36 3.63 18.58 18.98
N PRO A 37 2.56 18.61 18.15
CA PRO A 37 2.69 18.63 16.69
C PRO A 37 3.47 19.84 16.17
N ALA A 38 3.46 20.96 16.90
CA ALA A 38 4.15 22.19 16.49
C ALA A 38 5.68 22.05 16.50
N GLY A 39 6.19 21.06 17.23
CA GLY A 39 7.62 20.72 17.29
C GLY A 39 8.07 19.73 16.21
N MET A 40 7.14 19.18 15.43
CA MET A 40 7.45 18.23 14.34
C MET A 40 7.86 18.97 13.07
N ASP A 41 8.78 18.40 12.29
CA ASP A 41 9.07 18.77 10.91
C ASP A 41 9.21 17.50 10.08
N ILE A 42 8.11 17.08 9.46
CA ILE A 42 8.02 15.81 8.73
C ILE A 42 8.61 15.97 7.33
N GLU A 43 9.69 15.24 7.06
CA GLU A 43 10.24 15.09 5.71
C GLU A 43 9.32 14.17 4.89
N ILE A 44 8.81 14.69 3.76
CA ILE A 44 8.01 13.94 2.80
C ILE A 44 8.86 13.72 1.56
N SER A 45 9.28 12.49 1.31
CA SER A 45 10.05 12.16 0.12
C SER A 45 9.16 11.75 -1.06
N TRP A 46 9.64 12.01 -2.28
CA TRP A 46 9.08 11.46 -3.51
C TRP A 46 10.19 11.11 -4.53
N ILE A 47 9.91 10.13 -5.38
CA ILE A 47 10.88 9.56 -6.30
C ILE A 47 10.93 10.37 -7.60
N ALA A 48 12.09 10.92 -7.92
CA ALA A 48 12.30 11.86 -9.02
C ALA A 48 11.82 11.34 -10.39
N GLU A 49 11.94 10.03 -10.59
CA GLU A 49 11.56 9.29 -11.79
C GLU A 49 10.04 9.11 -11.95
N VAL A 50 9.25 9.44 -10.92
CA VAL A 50 7.78 9.37 -10.91
C VAL A 50 7.17 10.75 -10.62
N PRO A 51 7.14 11.70 -11.58
CA PRO A 51 6.68 13.08 -11.35
C PRO A 51 5.25 13.22 -10.84
N LEU A 52 4.43 12.18 -10.95
CA LEU A 52 3.09 12.16 -10.36
C LEU A 52 3.14 12.26 -8.83
N GLU A 53 4.16 11.68 -8.19
CA GLU A 53 4.31 11.66 -6.72
C GLU A 53 4.56 13.04 -6.13
N GLU A 54 5.06 14.00 -6.91
CA GLU A 54 5.19 15.39 -6.46
C GLU A 54 3.82 15.98 -6.08
N ARG A 55 2.76 15.64 -6.83
CA ARG A 55 1.40 16.13 -6.55
C ARG A 55 0.85 15.55 -5.25
N PHE A 56 1.12 14.27 -5.01
CA PHE A 56 0.75 13.60 -3.77
C PHE A 56 1.54 14.14 -2.58
N ALA A 57 2.84 14.43 -2.75
CA ALA A 57 3.67 15.07 -1.73
C ALA A 57 3.09 16.43 -1.31
N LEU A 58 2.74 17.28 -2.30
CA LEU A 58 2.15 18.60 -2.08
C LEU A 58 0.78 18.51 -1.40
N LEU A 59 -0.07 17.56 -1.81
CA LEU A 59 -1.35 17.32 -1.16
C LEU A 59 -1.17 16.89 0.30
N PHE A 60 -0.25 15.96 0.56
CA PHE A 60 -0.01 15.49 1.91
C PHE A 60 0.61 16.57 2.80
N GLN A 61 1.54 17.38 2.28
CA GLN A 61 2.04 18.56 2.97
C GLN A 61 0.92 19.54 3.35
N SER A 62 -0.02 19.80 2.43
CA SER A 62 -1.20 20.64 2.72
C SER A 62 -2.07 20.04 3.83
N ASN A 63 -2.34 18.73 3.78
CA ASN A 63 -3.13 18.03 4.79
C ASN A 63 -2.48 18.08 6.19
N LEU A 64 -1.15 17.93 6.27
CA LEU A 64 -0.40 18.08 7.52
C LEU A 64 -0.46 19.51 8.05
N ALA A 65 -0.33 20.51 7.17
CA ALA A 65 -0.45 21.91 7.54
C ALA A 65 -1.84 22.24 8.11
N ASP A 66 -2.91 21.66 7.54
CA ASP A 66 -4.26 21.85 8.06
C ASP A 66 -4.36 21.40 9.52
N VAL A 67 -3.69 20.32 9.92
CA VAL A 67 -3.67 19.82 11.31
C VAL A 67 -2.54 20.40 12.18
N GLY A 68 -1.82 21.40 11.68
CA GLY A 68 -0.79 22.12 12.45
C GLY A 68 0.58 21.44 12.51
N VAL A 69 0.82 20.42 11.66
CA VAL A 69 2.11 19.72 11.55
C VAL A 69 2.95 20.37 10.45
N LYS A 70 4.18 20.79 10.77
CA LYS A 70 5.10 21.28 9.74
C LYS A 70 5.69 20.11 8.96
N SER A 71 5.93 20.34 7.68
CA SER A 71 6.56 19.37 6.80
C SER A 71 7.29 20.04 5.65
N HIS A 72 8.28 19.36 5.10
CA HIS A 72 9.01 19.79 3.92
C HIS A 72 9.16 18.64 2.94
N ILE A 73 9.12 18.96 1.64
CA ILE A 73 9.18 17.97 0.58
C ILE A 73 10.63 17.82 0.10
N ARG A 74 11.06 16.57 -0.09
CA ARG A 74 12.36 16.23 -0.65
C ARG A 74 12.21 15.33 -1.87
N LYS A 75 12.72 15.79 -3.01
CA LYS A 75 12.86 14.98 -4.22
C LYS A 75 14.11 14.11 -4.11
N LEU A 76 13.98 12.80 -4.33
CA LEU A 76 15.09 11.85 -4.29
C LEU A 76 15.17 11.04 -5.59
N PRO A 77 16.35 10.85 -6.21
CA PRO A 77 16.54 9.79 -7.19
C PRO A 77 16.33 8.41 -6.53
N TRP A 78 15.76 7.45 -7.26
CA TRP A 78 15.50 6.09 -6.73
C TRP A 78 16.71 5.46 -6.05
N ALA A 79 17.90 5.54 -6.66
CA ALA A 79 19.11 4.93 -6.12
C ALA A 79 19.51 5.52 -4.76
N LEU A 80 19.32 6.83 -4.57
CA LEU A 80 19.61 7.48 -3.30
C LEU A 80 18.58 7.11 -2.23
N PHE A 81 17.30 7.03 -2.60
CA PHE A 81 16.26 6.55 -1.70
C PHE A 81 16.57 5.12 -1.21
N ALA A 82 16.86 4.19 -2.13
CA ALA A 82 17.20 2.82 -1.81
C ALA A 82 18.46 2.69 -0.92
N GLU A 83 19.45 3.56 -1.11
CA GLU A 83 20.63 3.65 -0.23
C GLU A 83 20.25 4.16 1.16
N GLN A 84 19.47 5.24 1.24
CA GLN A 84 19.08 5.87 2.50
C GLN A 84 18.29 4.93 3.40
N VAL A 85 17.27 4.26 2.84
CA VAL A 85 16.41 3.35 3.62
C VAL A 85 17.14 2.10 4.11
N SER A 86 18.38 1.83 3.67
CA SER A 86 19.19 0.74 4.21
C SER A 86 19.62 0.95 5.67
N LYS A 87 19.47 2.18 6.19
CA LYS A 87 19.76 2.53 7.58
C LYS A 87 18.63 3.39 8.18
N PRO A 88 18.08 3.04 9.36
CA PRO A 88 16.96 3.77 9.95
C PRO A 88 17.23 5.26 10.13
N GLU A 89 18.46 5.63 10.49
CA GLU A 89 18.86 7.03 10.73
C GLU A 89 18.84 7.91 9.47
N ASN A 90 18.82 7.29 8.29
CA ASN A 90 18.81 7.98 6.99
C ASN A 90 17.46 7.88 6.28
N THR A 91 16.53 7.07 6.78
CA THR A 91 15.20 6.87 6.19
C THR A 91 14.40 8.17 6.28
N PRO A 92 13.78 8.64 5.17
CA PRO A 92 12.84 9.76 5.24
C PRO A 92 11.64 9.44 6.13
N HIS A 93 11.15 10.42 6.90
CA HIS A 93 10.02 10.21 7.81
C HIS A 93 8.78 9.63 7.12
N ILE A 94 8.49 10.12 5.91
CA ILE A 94 7.44 9.60 5.04
C ILE A 94 8.00 9.45 3.63
N SER A 95 7.73 8.30 3.01
CA SER A 95 8.12 8.01 1.64
C SER A 95 6.93 7.51 0.84
N GLN A 96 6.87 7.86 -0.44
CA GLN A 96 5.78 7.48 -1.32
C GLN A 96 6.25 6.36 -2.23
N LEU A 97 5.52 5.25 -2.22
CA LEU A 97 5.87 4.05 -2.97
C LEU A 97 4.63 3.39 -3.53
N PHE A 98 4.79 2.83 -4.73
CA PHE A 98 3.85 1.91 -5.34
C PHE A 98 4.41 0.50 -5.24
N VAL A 99 3.67 -0.37 -4.57
CA VAL A 99 4.02 -1.78 -4.46
C VAL A 99 2.82 -2.60 -4.90
N ASN A 100 3.07 -3.67 -5.65
CA ASN A 100 2.06 -4.57 -6.16
C ASN A 100 2.39 -6.01 -5.76
N ALA A 101 1.34 -6.81 -5.55
CA ALA A 101 1.52 -8.26 -5.46
C ALA A 101 2.06 -8.79 -6.79
N VAL A 102 2.94 -9.79 -6.71
CA VAL A 102 3.54 -10.44 -7.89
C VAL A 102 2.63 -11.57 -8.40
N THR A 103 1.85 -12.16 -7.51
CA THR A 103 0.81 -13.15 -7.82
C THR A 103 -0.53 -12.69 -7.21
N GLY A 104 -1.63 -13.41 -7.48
CA GLY A 104 -2.92 -13.16 -6.81
C GLY A 104 -2.94 -13.51 -5.31
N ASP A 105 -1.76 -13.55 -4.68
CA ASP A 105 -1.55 -13.97 -3.30
C ASP A 105 -0.96 -12.82 -2.50
N PRO A 106 -1.57 -12.44 -1.36
CA PRO A 106 -1.13 -11.30 -0.56
C PRO A 106 0.25 -11.51 0.06
N ASP A 107 0.72 -12.75 0.21
CA ASP A 107 2.06 -13.05 0.75
C ASP A 107 3.18 -12.36 -0.03
N THR A 108 3.05 -12.34 -1.37
CA THR A 108 4.05 -11.77 -2.28
C THR A 108 4.18 -10.26 -2.19
N LEU A 109 3.20 -9.60 -1.58
CA LEU A 109 3.20 -8.18 -1.28
C LEU A 109 3.65 -7.95 0.17
N LEU A 110 2.91 -8.51 1.13
CA LEU A 110 2.97 -8.08 2.52
C LEU A 110 4.21 -8.58 3.25
N TYR A 111 4.73 -9.75 2.92
CA TYR A 111 5.85 -10.32 3.66
C TYR A 111 7.11 -9.48 3.51
N GLY A 112 7.44 -9.07 2.28
CA GLY A 112 8.61 -8.22 2.03
C GLY A 112 8.46 -6.78 2.51
N MET A 113 7.23 -6.35 2.80
CA MET A 113 6.95 -5.02 3.35
C MET A 113 7.01 -5.00 4.87
N TYR A 114 6.46 -6.02 5.54
CA TYR A 114 6.11 -5.93 6.96
C TYR A 114 6.76 -6.97 7.85
N HIS A 115 7.32 -8.06 7.32
CA HIS A 115 7.98 -9.05 8.17
C HIS A 115 9.28 -8.47 8.76
N SER A 116 9.47 -8.61 10.06
CA SER A 116 10.60 -8.02 10.81
C SER A 116 11.98 -8.53 10.38
N SER A 117 12.03 -9.61 9.59
CA SER A 117 13.26 -10.13 8.98
C SER A 117 13.70 -9.40 7.72
N THR A 118 12.90 -8.46 7.20
CA THR A 118 13.16 -7.75 5.94
C THR A 118 13.31 -6.22 6.06
N PRO A 119 13.79 -5.67 7.18
CA PRO A 119 13.80 -4.22 7.37
C PRO A 119 14.86 -3.55 6.50
N GLY A 120 14.66 -2.27 6.23
CA GLY A 120 15.67 -1.46 5.54
C GLY A 120 15.82 -1.77 4.06
N THR A 121 14.73 -2.20 3.45
CA THR A 121 14.62 -2.30 2.00
C THR A 121 13.70 -1.20 1.49
N TRP A 122 13.69 -0.96 0.18
CA TRP A 122 12.72 -0.04 -0.41
C TRP A 122 11.28 -0.50 -0.20
N GLN A 123 11.01 -1.79 0.09
CA GLN A 123 9.67 -2.30 0.42
C GLN A 123 9.33 -2.20 1.90
N SER A 124 10.34 -2.15 2.77
CA SER A 124 10.18 -2.07 4.23
C SER A 124 10.99 -0.89 4.82
N PRO A 125 10.76 0.35 4.34
CA PRO A 125 11.42 1.52 4.90
C PRO A 125 10.91 1.87 6.31
N GLU A 126 9.76 1.34 6.74
CA GLU A 126 9.17 1.60 8.06
C GLU A 126 9.94 0.94 9.21
N TYR A 127 10.82 -0.04 8.92
CA TYR A 127 11.51 -0.84 9.93
C TYR A 127 10.54 -1.46 10.96
N LEU A 128 9.36 -1.88 10.50
CA LEU A 128 8.34 -2.45 11.37
C LEU A 128 8.88 -3.70 12.08
N ASN A 129 8.67 -3.75 13.38
CA ASN A 129 9.04 -4.88 14.23
C ASN A 129 7.89 -5.14 15.21
N ASP A 130 6.86 -5.84 14.72
CA ASP A 130 5.67 -6.19 15.48
C ASP A 130 5.47 -7.71 15.45
N ALA A 131 5.52 -8.34 16.63
CA ALA A 131 5.48 -9.79 16.74
C ALA A 131 4.15 -10.41 16.27
N MET A 132 3.03 -9.67 16.36
CA MET A 132 1.73 -10.15 15.88
C MET A 132 1.68 -10.10 14.35
N VAL A 133 2.27 -9.06 13.74
CA VAL A 133 2.43 -8.97 12.28
C VAL A 133 3.24 -10.15 11.75
N ASP A 134 4.38 -10.47 12.38
CA ASP A 134 5.19 -11.64 12.01
C ASP A 134 4.41 -12.95 12.17
N GLU A 135 3.73 -13.13 13.30
CA GLU A 135 2.92 -14.33 13.58
C GLU A 135 1.84 -14.55 12.51
N TYR A 136 1.11 -13.49 12.13
CA TYR A 136 0.04 -13.61 11.14
C TYR A 136 0.56 -13.81 9.72
N LEU A 137 1.69 -13.21 9.37
CA LEU A 137 2.38 -13.48 8.10
C LEU A 137 2.82 -14.94 8.00
N GLU A 138 3.46 -15.47 9.04
CA GLU A 138 3.89 -16.86 9.09
C GLU A 138 2.71 -17.84 9.10
N ALA A 139 1.63 -17.52 9.84
CA ALA A 139 0.41 -18.32 9.82
C ALA A 139 -0.22 -18.34 8.42
N GLY A 140 -0.29 -17.20 7.73
CA GLY A 140 -0.81 -17.11 6.37
C GLY A 140 0.02 -17.90 5.35
N ARG A 141 1.35 -17.90 5.49
CA ARG A 141 2.26 -18.66 4.61
C ARG A 141 2.19 -20.16 4.84
N ASN A 142 2.01 -20.60 6.09
CA ASN A 142 1.96 -22.01 6.48
C ASN A 142 0.53 -22.58 6.58
N ALA A 143 -0.49 -21.80 6.19
CA ALA A 143 -1.89 -22.17 6.33
C ALA A 143 -2.23 -23.46 5.53
N PRO A 144 -2.84 -24.47 6.16
CA PRO A 144 -3.16 -25.74 5.50
C PRO A 144 -4.42 -25.67 4.63
N THR A 145 -5.26 -24.65 4.80
CA THR A 145 -6.53 -24.48 4.08
C THR A 145 -6.73 -23.02 3.67
N PRO A 146 -7.54 -22.75 2.62
CA PRO A 146 -7.92 -21.40 2.24
C PRO A 146 -8.59 -20.61 3.37
N ASP A 147 -9.44 -21.23 4.19
CA ASP A 147 -10.12 -20.55 5.30
C ASP A 147 -9.15 -20.13 6.40
N ALA A 148 -8.21 -21.01 6.78
CA ALA A 148 -7.17 -20.66 7.75
C ALA A 148 -6.28 -19.53 7.22
N ARG A 149 -6.05 -19.51 5.90
CA ARG A 149 -5.27 -18.47 5.23
C ARG A 149 -6.00 -17.13 5.20
N GLN A 150 -7.30 -17.16 4.90
CA GLN A 150 -8.19 -16.01 4.97
C GLN A 150 -8.18 -15.40 6.37
N GLU A 151 -8.32 -16.23 7.41
CA GLU A 151 -8.32 -15.78 8.81
C GLU A 151 -6.99 -15.13 9.18
N ALA A 152 -5.85 -15.79 8.91
CA ALA A 152 -4.52 -15.26 9.21
C ALA A 152 -4.28 -13.89 8.55
N TYR A 153 -4.58 -13.73 7.25
CA TYR A 153 -4.41 -12.45 6.57
C TYR A 153 -5.47 -11.40 6.99
N SER A 154 -6.66 -11.81 7.42
CA SER A 154 -7.65 -10.88 7.98
C SER A 154 -7.14 -10.28 9.30
N MET A 155 -6.54 -11.12 10.16
CA MET A 155 -5.92 -10.69 11.41
C MET A 155 -4.70 -9.81 11.16
N LEU A 156 -3.87 -10.15 10.16
CA LEU A 156 -2.77 -9.29 9.72
C LEU A 156 -3.26 -7.91 9.29
N ASN A 157 -4.25 -7.85 8.41
CA ASN A 157 -4.78 -6.58 7.90
C ASN A 157 -5.37 -5.75 9.04
N ALA A 158 -6.13 -6.37 9.96
CA ALA A 158 -6.65 -5.70 11.14
C ALA A 158 -5.54 -5.12 12.03
N ARG A 159 -4.45 -5.88 12.25
CA ARG A 159 -3.30 -5.40 13.03
C ARG A 159 -2.61 -4.23 12.35
N LEU A 160 -2.34 -4.33 11.04
CA LEU A 160 -1.73 -3.24 10.27
C LEU A 160 -2.59 -1.96 10.29
N MET A 161 -3.92 -2.11 10.22
CA MET A 161 -4.84 -0.98 10.36
C MET A 161 -4.84 -0.37 11.76
N GLU A 162 -4.67 -1.18 12.81
CA GLU A 162 -4.60 -0.73 14.20
C GLU A 162 -3.32 0.07 14.49
N ILE A 163 -2.16 -0.46 14.07
CA ILE A 163 -0.85 0.16 14.33
C ILE A 163 -0.44 1.21 13.28
N ALA A 164 -1.15 1.27 12.15
CA ALA A 164 -1.01 2.26 11.09
C ALA A 164 0.45 2.55 10.65
N PRO A 165 1.26 1.53 10.28
CA PRO A 165 2.64 1.74 9.85
C PRO A 165 2.74 2.43 8.49
N THR A 166 1.69 2.29 7.67
CA THR A 166 1.61 2.84 6.31
C THR A 166 0.25 3.52 6.11
N ILE A 167 0.21 4.60 5.34
CA ILE A 167 -1.04 5.21 4.87
C ILE A 167 -1.42 4.56 3.53
N TYR A 168 -2.45 3.71 3.54
CA TYR A 168 -2.96 3.04 2.34
C TYR A 168 -3.80 4.00 1.48
N SER A 169 -3.14 4.77 0.62
CA SER A 169 -3.76 5.85 -0.15
C SER A 169 -4.82 5.35 -1.15
N TYR A 170 -4.43 4.50 -2.11
CA TYR A 170 -5.34 3.97 -3.11
C TYR A 170 -4.82 2.67 -3.73
N ASP A 171 -5.77 1.89 -4.26
CA ASP A 171 -5.47 0.75 -5.12
C ASP A 171 -5.61 1.23 -6.57
N ARG A 172 -4.57 1.02 -7.38
CA ARG A 172 -4.58 1.50 -8.76
C ARG A 172 -5.59 0.71 -9.59
N GLN A 173 -6.55 1.41 -10.17
CA GLN A 173 -7.45 0.84 -11.16
C GLN A 173 -6.94 1.14 -12.57
N SER A 174 -6.63 0.09 -13.33
CA SER A 174 -6.21 0.22 -14.71
C SER A 174 -7.42 0.23 -15.64
N VAL A 175 -7.48 1.22 -16.53
CA VAL A 175 -8.50 1.33 -17.57
C VAL A 175 -7.87 0.93 -18.90
N PHE A 176 -8.47 -0.03 -19.58
CA PHE A 176 -8.02 -0.52 -20.87
C PHE A 176 -9.03 -0.14 -21.95
N ALA A 177 -8.54 0.43 -23.05
CA ALA A 177 -9.29 0.56 -24.28
C ALA A 177 -8.93 -0.62 -25.19
N ALA A 178 -9.94 -1.30 -25.72
CA ALA A 178 -9.77 -2.38 -26.69
C ALA A 178 -10.65 -2.11 -27.91
N SER A 179 -10.20 -2.57 -29.08
CA SER A 179 -11.06 -2.65 -30.26
C SER A 179 -12.23 -3.61 -29.98
N ASP A 180 -13.40 -3.36 -30.57
CA ASP A 180 -14.55 -4.27 -30.50
C ASP A 180 -14.22 -5.68 -31.06
N ARG A 181 -13.14 -5.80 -31.84
CA ARG A 181 -12.61 -7.07 -32.33
C ARG A 181 -11.89 -7.89 -31.26
N VAL A 182 -11.45 -7.28 -30.16
CA VAL A 182 -10.73 -7.98 -29.09
C VAL A 182 -11.72 -8.34 -28.00
N LYS A 183 -11.90 -9.65 -27.78
CA LYS A 183 -12.69 -10.17 -26.68
C LYS A 183 -11.75 -10.65 -25.59
N ALA A 184 -11.84 -10.04 -24.42
CA ALA A 184 -11.15 -10.49 -23.23
C ALA A 184 -12.16 -10.51 -22.08
N PRO A 185 -12.48 -11.68 -21.48
CA PRO A 185 -13.52 -11.77 -20.45
C PRO A 185 -13.33 -10.76 -19.31
N ALA A 186 -12.09 -10.53 -18.88
CA ALA A 186 -11.75 -9.57 -17.83
C ALA A 186 -12.09 -8.10 -18.16
N LEU A 187 -12.33 -7.73 -19.43
CA LEU A 187 -12.78 -6.38 -19.80
C LEU A 187 -14.28 -6.16 -19.54
N SER A 188 -15.06 -7.22 -19.44
CA SER A 188 -16.53 -7.15 -19.34
C SER A 188 -17.07 -7.79 -18.06
N ASP A 189 -16.32 -8.71 -17.46
CA ASP A 189 -16.66 -9.38 -16.23
C ASP A 189 -15.47 -9.36 -15.25
N PRO A 190 -15.55 -8.58 -14.16
CA PRO A 190 -14.51 -8.51 -13.13
C PRO A 190 -14.15 -9.86 -12.50
N ALA A 191 -15.06 -10.85 -12.50
CA ALA A 191 -14.77 -12.18 -11.96
C ALA A 191 -13.70 -12.94 -12.75
N HIS A 192 -13.44 -12.52 -13.99
CA HIS A 192 -12.41 -13.09 -14.85
C HIS A 192 -11.07 -12.32 -14.79
N ALA A 193 -11.01 -11.22 -14.02
CA ALA A 193 -9.77 -10.46 -13.81
C ALA A 193 -8.96 -11.04 -12.64
N PHE A 194 -7.65 -11.08 -12.78
CA PHE A 194 -6.75 -11.32 -11.66
C PHE A 194 -6.46 -10.02 -10.92
N GLY A 195 -6.38 -10.07 -9.58
CA GLY A 195 -6.02 -8.94 -8.72
C GLY A 195 -4.55 -8.54 -8.80
N LEU A 196 -4.01 -8.36 -10.01
CA LEU A 196 -2.65 -7.91 -10.27
C LEU A 196 -2.66 -6.52 -10.90
N ASP A 197 -1.68 -5.67 -10.54
CA ASP A 197 -1.58 -4.34 -11.16
C ASP A 197 -1.27 -4.44 -12.66
N GLY A 198 -1.81 -3.49 -13.43
CA GLY A 198 -1.44 -3.25 -14.81
C GLY A 198 -1.98 -4.23 -15.86
N MET A 199 -2.16 -5.53 -15.58
CA MET A 199 -2.72 -6.51 -16.54
C MET A 199 -3.26 -7.79 -15.84
N GLY A 200 -4.51 -7.75 -15.37
CA GLY A 200 -5.23 -8.93 -14.87
C GLY A 200 -5.77 -9.88 -15.95
N PHE A 201 -5.09 -9.98 -17.11
CA PHE A 201 -5.58 -10.73 -18.27
C PHE A 201 -5.00 -12.14 -18.34
N SER A 202 -5.85 -13.13 -18.62
CA SER A 202 -5.39 -14.41 -19.16
C SER A 202 -5.37 -14.33 -20.68
N PHE A 203 -4.19 -14.24 -21.29
CA PHE A 203 -4.06 -14.25 -22.76
C PHE A 203 -4.69 -15.49 -23.41
N ARG A 204 -4.73 -16.62 -22.68
CA ARG A 204 -5.40 -17.85 -23.13
C ARG A 204 -6.90 -17.67 -23.32
N LEU A 205 -7.53 -16.75 -22.60
CA LEU A 205 -8.97 -16.46 -22.67
C LEU A 205 -9.29 -15.32 -23.63
N MET A 206 -8.27 -14.72 -24.26
CA MET A 206 -8.47 -13.62 -25.19
C MET A 206 -8.65 -14.14 -26.61
N GLU A 207 -9.57 -13.53 -27.33
CA GLU A 207 -9.85 -13.83 -28.73
C GLU A 207 -9.80 -12.53 -29.55
N VAL A 208 -9.37 -12.65 -30.80
CA VAL A 208 -9.44 -11.56 -31.79
C VAL A 208 -10.36 -12.02 -32.90
N ALA A 209 -11.41 -11.25 -33.16
CA ALA A 209 -12.32 -11.51 -34.27
C ALA A 209 -11.60 -11.25 -35.60
N ASP A 210 -11.75 -12.19 -36.53
CA ASP A 210 -11.06 -12.15 -37.83
C ASP A 210 -11.57 -11.05 -38.75
N ASP A 211 -12.80 -10.53 -38.57
CA ASP A 211 -13.29 -9.24 -39.10
C ASP A 211 -14.58 -8.78 -38.41
#